data_AF-A0A3C1X3K9-F1
#
_entry.id   AF-A0A3C1X3K9-F1
#
_cell.length_a   1.000
_cell.length_b   1.000
_cell.length_c   1.000
_cell.angle_alpha   90.00
_cell.angle_beta   90.00
_cell.angle_gamma   90.00
#
_symmetry.space_group_name_H-M   'P 1'
#
loop_
_entity.id
_entity.type
_entity.pdbx_description
1 polymer ?
#
loop_
_entity_poly.entity_id
_entity_poly.type
_entity_poly.pdbx_seq_one_letter_code
_entity_poly.pdbx_strand_id
1 'polypeptide(L)'
;MPCLQRGLLIQVSIQNHSANTGKHRRDKTVADKPSDKSDKDPEKERQQLAERAAQQLKRGRLSAFSDRLTGGPVRNEDQKISRSPAVLLLTGTTVVCFLLAGIFWFINQSNVEERLLKEAQGFLEQQKYLDAEARFIQFIAQYPKTDSTAAARIGLHRTRVEKYIRTDTPDVIKGMAEFRELESECRELPGFSELQDTLRRYTDRLSYAAAIVAELTQSEEALTVSREALDLLKRYTPDGVPQSREQFLVDRQRIAEGAIARKLTFQATTEKIAALLAAGDTASAIATREELIQRFPTLAEDKDVRKMLNDILTREKELVVRTDLGRDAVAADPAREQLPALTLALRTQAASDLTSQSRFLVTFGRDSCWSVDADTGDPRWRRVVGTNAPFAPLPVEGSRQGVLVYSTQFEQLQMLAEDTGE
;
A
#
# COMPACT_ATOMS: atom_id res chain seq x y z
N MET A 1 35.51 5.29 1.22
CA MET A 1 36.33 6.28 1.97
C MET A 1 35.42 7.02 2.95
N PRO A 2 35.28 6.53 4.19
CA PRO A 2 34.48 7.15 5.24
C PRO A 2 35.36 7.94 6.22
N CYS A 3 34.86 9.05 6.76
CA CYS A 3 35.44 9.71 7.93
C CYS A 3 34.49 9.60 9.12
N LEU A 4 34.98 8.89 10.13
CA LEU A 4 34.56 8.81 11.54
C LEU A 4 34.54 10.24 12.14
N GLN A 5 33.88 10.56 13.25
CA GLN A 5 34.17 10.05 14.59
C GLN A 5 33.26 10.79 15.60
N ARG A 6 32.52 10.08 16.46
CA ARG A 6 32.03 10.61 17.75
C ARG A 6 31.85 9.46 18.72
N GLY A 7 32.83 9.28 19.61
CA GLY A 7 32.81 8.32 20.70
C GLY A 7 32.14 8.92 21.93
N LEU A 8 31.24 8.15 22.55
CA LEU A 8 30.68 8.42 23.86
C LEU A 8 31.00 7.21 24.75
N LEU A 9 31.95 7.41 25.66
CA LEU A 9 32.33 6.45 26.71
C LEU A 9 31.47 6.74 27.95
N ILE A 10 30.67 5.77 28.37
CA ILE A 10 30.00 5.76 29.68
C ILE A 10 30.67 4.63 30.48
N GLN A 11 31.40 5.01 31.53
CA GLN A 11 31.99 4.09 32.50
C GLN A 11 31.22 4.20 33.82
N VAL A 12 30.53 3.12 34.19
CA VAL A 12 29.85 2.95 35.47
C VAL A 12 30.89 2.55 36.51
N SER A 13 31.03 3.32 37.59
CA SER A 13 31.91 3.02 38.72
C SER A 13 31.11 2.74 39.98
N ILE A 14 31.63 1.77 40.72
CA ILE A 14 31.00 0.96 41.76
C ILE A 14 30.99 1.69 43.11
N GLN A 15 29.88 1.53 43.81
CA GLN A 15 29.58 2.02 45.16
C GLN A 15 30.36 1.21 46.21
N ASN A 16 31.18 1.87 47.04
CA ASN A 16 31.81 1.27 48.21
C ASN A 16 31.37 2.06 49.46
N HIS A 17 30.63 1.40 50.36
CA HIS A 17 30.25 1.93 51.67
C HIS A 17 31.27 1.49 52.72
N SER A 18 31.94 2.45 53.36
CA SER A 18 32.54 2.29 54.68
C SER A 18 32.55 3.64 55.38
N ALA A 19 31.82 3.76 56.48
CA ALA A 19 31.93 4.89 57.39
C ALA A 19 31.73 4.38 58.83
N ASN A 20 32.87 4.19 59.47
CA ASN A 20 33.11 4.06 60.89
C ASN A 20 32.97 5.44 61.55
N THR A 21 32.18 5.56 62.62
CA THR A 21 32.34 6.64 63.60
C THR A 21 31.89 6.18 64.98
N GLY A 22 32.86 5.95 65.87
CA GLY A 22 32.65 5.97 67.30
C GLY A 22 32.67 7.39 67.86
N LYS A 23 31.95 7.63 68.96
CA LYS A 23 32.24 8.74 69.88
C LYS A 23 31.64 8.50 71.28
N HIS A 24 32.52 8.16 72.20
CA HIS A 24 32.71 8.73 73.55
C HIS A 24 31.58 9.49 74.28
N ARG A 25 31.34 9.04 75.53
CA ARG A 25 31.72 9.67 76.83
C ARG A 25 30.58 10.08 77.78
N ARG A 26 30.85 9.74 79.07
CA ARG A 26 30.50 10.42 80.35
C ARG A 26 29.03 10.28 80.83
N ASP A 27 28.71 10.20 82.11
CA ASP A 27 29.45 10.36 83.36
C ASP A 27 28.71 9.66 84.54
N LYS A 28 29.50 9.18 85.50
CA LYS A 28 29.36 9.06 86.97
C LYS A 28 28.01 9.37 87.68
N THR A 29 27.68 8.53 88.68
CA THR A 29 27.40 8.85 90.12
C THR A 29 26.84 7.57 90.81
N VAL A 30 27.56 6.87 91.70
CA VAL A 30 27.75 7.03 93.16
C VAL A 30 26.46 6.97 94.01
N ALA A 31 26.35 5.83 94.74
CA ALA A 31 25.82 5.54 96.09
C ALA A 31 24.49 6.16 96.57
N ASP A 32 23.59 5.30 97.06
CA ASP A 32 23.31 5.19 98.50
C ASP A 32 22.37 4.02 98.85
N LYS A 33 22.70 3.30 99.93
CA LYS A 33 21.76 2.50 100.76
C LYS A 33 21.37 3.42 101.94
N PRO A 34 20.13 3.35 102.46
CA PRO A 34 19.96 2.57 103.70
C PRO A 34 18.56 1.96 103.95
N SER A 35 18.55 1.12 104.99
CA SER A 35 17.47 0.79 105.95
C SER A 35 16.21 0.05 105.49
N ASP A 36 16.25 -1.27 105.72
CA ASP A 36 15.38 -2.04 106.62
C ASP A 36 14.07 -1.37 107.13
N LYS A 37 12.93 -1.98 106.78
CA LYS A 37 11.77 -2.19 107.67
C LYS A 37 10.84 -3.26 107.11
N SER A 38 10.49 -4.17 108.00
CA SER A 38 9.54 -5.28 107.89
C SER A 38 8.16 -4.86 107.41
N ASP A 39 7.60 -5.61 106.45
CA ASP A 39 6.22 -6.09 106.55
C ASP A 39 6.07 -7.37 105.70
N LYS A 40 5.61 -8.43 106.38
CA LYS A 40 5.45 -9.78 105.83
C LYS A 40 4.11 -9.85 105.08
N ASP A 41 4.15 -9.66 103.77
CA ASP A 41 3.01 -9.92 102.88
C ASP A 41 2.92 -11.42 102.53
N PRO A 42 1.89 -12.16 102.99
CA PRO A 42 1.71 -13.58 102.67
C PRO A 42 1.37 -13.85 101.20
N GLU A 43 1.09 -12.82 100.40
CA GLU A 43 0.80 -12.93 98.97
C GLU A 43 2.06 -13.02 98.10
N LYS A 44 3.16 -12.38 98.51
CA LYS A 44 4.44 -12.42 97.77
C LYS A 44 5.12 -13.79 97.88
N GLU A 45 4.96 -14.49 99.00
CA GLU A 45 5.45 -15.87 99.14
C GLU A 45 4.66 -16.86 98.28
N ARG A 46 3.34 -16.65 98.12
CA ARG A 46 2.51 -17.48 97.22
C ARG A 46 2.86 -17.26 95.76
N GLN A 47 3.17 -16.03 95.35
CA GLN A 47 3.61 -15.72 93.99
C GLN A 47 5.02 -16.27 93.71
N GLN A 48 5.94 -16.20 94.67
CA GLN A 48 7.28 -16.79 94.53
C GLN A 48 7.26 -18.33 94.56
N LEU A 49 6.36 -18.95 95.33
CA LEU A 49 6.14 -20.40 95.30
C LEU A 49 5.47 -20.84 94.00
N ALA A 50 4.54 -20.06 93.45
CA ALA A 50 3.92 -20.31 92.16
C ALA A 50 4.92 -20.16 90.99
N GLU A 51 5.81 -19.17 91.04
CA GLU A 51 6.89 -19.04 90.05
C GLU A 51 7.94 -20.16 90.18
N ARG A 52 8.31 -20.57 91.40
CA ARG A 52 9.21 -21.72 91.61
C ARG A 52 8.56 -23.03 91.16
N ALA A 53 7.26 -23.23 91.38
CA ALA A 53 6.51 -24.38 90.89
C ALA A 53 6.37 -24.35 89.35
N ALA A 54 6.14 -23.18 88.74
CA ALA A 54 6.08 -23.02 87.28
C ALA A 54 7.44 -23.24 86.62
N GLN A 55 8.54 -22.82 87.26
CA GLN A 55 9.90 -23.05 86.79
C GLN A 55 10.34 -24.52 86.97
N GLN A 56 9.89 -25.21 88.03
CA GLN A 56 10.10 -26.65 88.20
C GLN A 56 9.29 -27.49 87.19
N LEU A 57 8.06 -27.10 86.88
CA LEU A 57 7.23 -27.75 85.84
C LEU A 57 7.78 -27.53 84.42
N LYS A 58 8.40 -26.37 84.13
CA LYS A 58 9.10 -26.12 82.86
C LYS A 58 10.40 -26.93 82.73
N ARG A 59 11.12 -27.18 83.83
CA ARG A 59 12.30 -28.07 83.83
C ARG A 59 11.93 -29.55 83.66
N GLY A 60 10.81 -30.01 84.25
CA GLY A 60 10.31 -31.38 84.07
C GLY A 60 9.79 -31.68 82.66
N ARG A 61 9.23 -30.68 81.96
CA ARG A 61 8.78 -30.83 80.57
C ARG A 61 9.92 -30.83 79.57
N LEU A 62 10.97 -30.04 79.80
CA LEU A 62 12.17 -30.05 78.97
C LEU A 62 13.05 -31.29 79.21
N SER A 63 13.10 -31.81 80.44
CA SER A 63 13.78 -33.09 80.72
C SER A 63 13.02 -34.29 80.16
N ALA A 64 11.69 -34.30 80.22
CA ALA A 64 10.87 -35.34 79.58
C ALA A 64 10.93 -35.28 78.05
N PHE A 65 11.19 -34.11 77.48
CA PHE A 65 11.41 -33.94 76.04
C PHE A 65 12.84 -34.32 75.64
N SER A 66 13.85 -34.01 76.47
CA SER A 66 15.21 -34.50 76.26
C SER A 66 15.29 -36.01 76.39
N ASP A 67 14.63 -36.61 77.38
CA ASP A 67 14.62 -38.08 77.56
C ASP A 67 13.87 -38.82 76.44
N ARG A 68 12.91 -38.15 75.77
CA ARG A 68 12.27 -38.65 74.55
C ARG A 68 13.13 -38.46 73.29
N LEU A 69 14.11 -37.56 73.31
CA LEU A 69 15.02 -37.29 72.20
C LEU A 69 16.37 -38.04 72.31
N THR A 70 16.81 -38.36 73.53
CA THR A 70 18.11 -39.01 73.75
C THR A 70 18.05 -40.50 74.00
N GLY A 71 16.86 -41.10 74.14
CA GLY A 71 16.71 -42.56 74.21
C GLY A 71 17.42 -43.17 75.41
N GLY A 72 16.68 -43.49 76.47
CA GLY A 72 17.21 -44.19 77.63
C GLY A 72 17.97 -45.49 77.25
N PRO A 73 18.90 -45.95 78.11
CA PRO A 73 19.82 -47.03 77.76
C PRO A 73 19.07 -48.36 77.63
N VAL A 74 18.97 -48.87 76.41
CA VAL A 74 18.41 -50.19 76.11
C VAL A 74 19.47 -51.04 75.42
N ARG A 75 19.50 -52.29 75.87
CA ARG A 75 20.43 -53.37 75.59
C ARG A 75 20.39 -53.78 74.11
N ASN A 76 21.58 -54.07 73.58
CA ASN A 76 21.83 -54.50 72.20
C ASN A 76 20.91 -55.62 71.76
N GLU A 77 20.21 -55.40 70.64
CA GLU A 77 19.93 -56.30 69.51
C GLU A 77 18.72 -55.73 68.75
N ASP A 78 18.89 -55.51 67.44
CA ASP A 78 17.93 -54.97 66.46
C ASP A 78 17.54 -53.49 66.55
N GLN A 79 18.49 -52.61 66.20
CA GLN A 79 18.16 -51.26 65.74
C GLN A 79 17.38 -51.34 64.42
N LYS A 80 16.06 -51.11 64.47
CA LYS A 80 15.32 -50.59 63.32
C LYS A 80 15.95 -49.25 62.94
N ILE A 81 16.81 -49.28 61.92
CA ILE A 81 17.59 -48.16 61.36
C ILE A 81 16.72 -46.91 61.09
N SER A 82 15.41 -47.07 60.96
CA SER A 82 14.42 -46.01 60.76
C SER A 82 14.17 -45.08 61.96
N ARG A 83 14.75 -45.31 63.15
CA ARG A 83 14.51 -44.48 64.35
C ARG A 83 15.76 -43.86 64.99
N SER A 84 16.91 -43.90 64.32
CA SER A 84 18.10 -43.19 64.81
C SER A 84 17.93 -41.66 64.63
N PRO A 85 18.22 -40.82 65.65
CA PRO A 85 18.08 -39.37 65.55
C PRO A 85 18.97 -38.76 64.45
N ALA A 86 20.09 -39.41 64.11
CA ALA A 86 20.92 -39.02 62.97
C ALA A 86 20.22 -39.30 61.63
N VAL A 87 19.51 -40.43 61.52
CA VAL A 87 18.73 -40.79 60.30
C VAL A 87 17.51 -39.90 60.16
N LEU A 88 16.86 -39.50 61.26
CA LEU A 88 15.74 -38.54 61.25
C LEU A 88 16.18 -37.12 60.88
N LEU A 89 17.34 -36.67 61.36
CA LEU A 89 17.93 -35.39 60.93
C LEU A 89 18.30 -35.41 59.45
N LEU A 90 18.94 -36.49 58.98
CA LEU A 90 19.34 -36.64 57.59
C LEU A 90 18.14 -36.73 56.64
N THR A 91 17.12 -37.50 57.01
CA THR A 91 15.89 -37.62 56.21
C THR A 91 15.10 -36.30 56.19
N GLY A 92 15.00 -35.62 57.33
CA GLY A 92 14.40 -34.29 57.43
C GLY A 92 15.12 -33.25 56.58
N THR A 93 16.46 -33.20 56.61
CA THR A 93 17.22 -32.27 55.77
C THR A 93 17.12 -32.61 54.30
N THR A 94 17.12 -33.90 53.90
CA THR A 94 16.87 -34.27 52.50
C THR A 94 15.49 -33.82 52.01
N VAL A 95 14.42 -33.99 52.79
CA VAL A 95 13.08 -33.54 52.40
C VAL A 95 13.03 -32.01 52.25
N VAL A 96 13.67 -31.27 53.17
CA VAL A 96 13.78 -29.81 53.05
C VAL A 96 14.59 -29.39 51.82
N CYS A 97 15.71 -30.06 51.54
CA CYS A 97 16.51 -29.82 50.34
C CYS A 97 15.73 -30.12 49.05
N PHE A 98 14.94 -31.20 49.02
CA PHE A 98 14.08 -31.52 47.87
C PHE A 98 12.97 -30.47 47.67
N LEU A 99 12.37 -29.96 48.75
CA LEU A 99 11.40 -28.87 48.67
C LEU A 99 12.03 -27.58 48.16
N LEU A 100 13.21 -27.20 48.66
CA LEU A 100 13.95 -26.04 48.19
C LEU A 100 14.36 -26.19 46.71
N ALA A 101 14.80 -27.39 46.30
CA ALA A 101 15.11 -27.69 44.91
C ALA A 101 13.86 -27.60 44.01
N GLY A 102 12.70 -28.06 44.49
CA GLY A 102 11.43 -27.94 43.77
C GLY A 102 10.96 -26.50 43.60
N ILE A 103 11.07 -25.67 44.65
CA ILE A 103 10.77 -24.23 44.58
C ILE A 103 11.73 -23.53 43.62
N PHE A 104 13.03 -23.84 43.70
CA PHE A 104 14.03 -23.25 42.81
C PHE A 104 13.81 -23.67 41.35
N TRP A 105 13.42 -24.92 41.10
CA TRP A 105 13.04 -25.40 39.77
C TRP A 105 11.81 -24.66 39.23
N PHE A 106 10.78 -24.46 40.06
CA PHE A 106 9.56 -23.75 39.68
C PHE A 106 9.84 -22.27 39.33
N ILE A 107 10.60 -21.57 40.17
CA ILE A 107 11.02 -20.18 39.91
C ILE A 107 11.91 -20.09 38.67
N ASN A 108 12.83 -21.04 38.48
CA ASN A 108 13.68 -21.04 37.28
C ASN A 108 12.86 -21.30 36.01
N GLN A 109 11.84 -22.17 36.06
CA GLN A 109 10.95 -22.39 34.92
C GLN A 109 10.17 -21.13 34.53
N SER A 110 9.54 -20.44 35.49
CA SER A 110 8.82 -19.19 35.19
C SER A 110 9.75 -18.10 34.65
N ASN A 111 10.98 -18.00 35.19
CA ASN A 111 11.98 -17.05 34.70
C ASN A 111 12.49 -17.36 33.29
N VAL A 112 12.60 -18.64 32.92
CA VAL A 112 12.99 -19.06 31.57
C VAL A 112 11.89 -18.74 30.56
N GLU A 113 10.62 -18.97 30.91
CA GLU A 113 9.48 -18.62 30.08
C GLU A 113 9.43 -17.11 29.80
N GLU A 114 9.48 -16.27 30.83
CA GLU A 114 9.52 -14.82 30.67
C GLU A 114 10.71 -14.34 29.84
N ARG A 115 11.88 -14.97 30.03
CA ARG A 115 13.09 -14.60 29.29
C ARG A 115 12.96 -14.91 27.81
N LEU A 116 12.40 -16.06 27.44
CA LEU A 116 12.19 -16.43 26.03
C LEU A 116 11.17 -15.51 25.35
N LEU A 117 10.10 -15.14 26.06
CA LEU A 117 9.12 -14.19 25.55
C LEU A 117 9.73 -12.79 25.37
N LYS A 118 10.50 -12.30 26.36
CA LYS A 118 11.22 -11.03 26.28
C LYS A 118 12.26 -11.03 25.16
N GLU A 119 12.95 -12.15 24.93
CA GLU A 119 13.88 -12.30 23.80
C GLU A 119 13.16 -12.19 22.45
N ALA A 120 12.03 -12.89 22.29
CA ALA A 120 11.21 -12.81 21.07
C ALA A 120 10.66 -11.39 20.83
N GLN A 121 10.19 -10.71 21.88
CA GLN A 121 9.80 -9.30 21.81
C GLN A 121 10.98 -8.39 21.46
N GLY A 122 12.17 -8.65 22.01
CA GLY A 122 13.39 -7.92 21.67
C GLY A 122 13.77 -8.05 20.19
N PHE A 123 13.56 -9.22 19.57
CA PHE A 123 13.75 -9.38 18.12
C PHE A 123 12.71 -8.59 17.30
N LEU A 124 11.46 -8.53 17.76
CA LEU A 124 10.41 -7.70 17.15
C LEU A 124 10.82 -6.21 17.20
N GLU A 125 11.26 -5.71 18.35
CA GLU A 125 11.71 -4.33 18.54
C GLU A 125 12.95 -4.00 17.68
N GLN A 126 13.86 -4.97 17.53
CA GLN A 126 15.03 -4.87 16.64
C GLN A 126 14.68 -4.99 15.14
N GLN A 127 13.40 -5.16 14.78
CA GLN A 127 12.92 -5.32 13.39
C GLN A 127 13.46 -6.57 12.69
N LYS A 128 13.87 -7.58 13.46
CA LYS A 128 14.32 -8.89 12.96
C LYS A 128 13.13 -9.85 12.87
N TYR A 129 12.23 -9.60 11.92
CA TYR A 129 10.94 -10.29 11.84
C TYR A 129 11.03 -11.80 11.61
N LEU A 130 12.01 -12.26 10.82
CA LEU A 130 12.21 -13.69 10.56
C LEU A 130 12.65 -14.44 11.82
N ASP A 131 13.60 -13.87 12.58
CA ASP A 131 14.07 -14.44 13.83
C ASP A 131 12.97 -14.38 14.91
N ALA A 132 12.25 -13.27 14.99
CA ALA A 132 11.14 -13.10 15.93
C ALA A 132 10.02 -14.13 15.70
N GLU A 133 9.61 -14.33 14.45
CA GLU A 133 8.61 -15.34 14.07
C GLU A 133 9.03 -16.75 14.51
N ALA A 134 10.28 -17.13 14.21
CA ALA A 134 10.80 -18.43 14.61
C ALA A 134 10.81 -18.61 16.13
N ARG A 135 11.16 -17.56 16.89
CA ARG A 135 11.17 -17.58 18.36
C ARG A 135 9.76 -17.65 18.95
N PHE A 136 8.78 -16.94 18.39
CA PHE A 136 7.40 -17.03 18.83
C PHE A 136 6.78 -18.41 18.56
N ILE A 137 7.07 -19.01 17.40
CA ILE A 137 6.62 -20.38 17.09
C ILE A 137 7.25 -21.38 18.05
N GLN A 138 8.56 -21.28 18.33
CA GLN A 138 9.25 -22.12 19.32
C GLN A 138 8.63 -21.97 20.71
N PHE A 139 8.33 -20.74 21.14
CA PHE A 139 7.70 -20.48 22.42
C PHE A 139 6.33 -21.15 22.52
N ILE A 140 5.47 -20.99 21.50
CA ILE A 140 4.11 -21.58 21.48
C ILE A 140 4.18 -23.11 21.46
N ALA A 141 5.15 -23.70 20.75
CA ALA A 141 5.34 -25.15 20.72
C ALA A 141 5.81 -25.71 22.07
N GLN A 142 6.68 -24.98 22.78
CA GLN A 142 7.24 -25.40 24.07
C GLN A 142 6.29 -25.13 25.24
N TYR A 143 5.50 -24.05 25.18
CA TYR A 143 4.59 -23.59 26.23
C TYR A 143 3.19 -23.33 25.64
N PRO A 144 2.35 -24.37 25.43
CA PRO A 144 1.05 -24.21 24.77
C PRO A 144 -0.11 -23.78 25.69
N LYS A 145 0.05 -23.84 27.01
CA LYS A 145 -1.03 -23.61 28.01
C LYS A 145 -0.58 -22.76 29.18
N THR A 146 0.15 -21.69 28.92
CA THR A 146 0.60 -20.74 29.95
C THR A 146 -0.06 -19.37 29.74
N ASP A 147 -0.13 -18.55 30.79
CA ASP A 147 -0.74 -17.22 30.72
C ASP A 147 -0.01 -16.32 29.68
N SER A 148 1.29 -16.57 29.48
CA SER A 148 2.12 -15.86 28.50
C SER A 148 1.93 -16.34 27.05
N THR A 149 1.20 -17.45 26.83
CA THR A 149 0.86 -17.94 25.49
C THR A 149 0.01 -16.93 24.72
N ALA A 150 -0.90 -16.22 25.39
CA ALA A 150 -1.72 -15.19 24.77
C ALA A 150 -0.88 -14.04 24.20
N ALA A 151 0.07 -13.53 24.99
CA ALA A 151 1.00 -12.47 24.58
C ALA A 151 1.93 -12.94 23.45
N ALA A 152 2.38 -14.20 23.47
CA ALA A 152 3.21 -14.76 22.41
C ALA A 152 2.45 -14.94 21.07
N ARG A 153 1.17 -15.35 21.11
CA ARG A 153 0.32 -15.44 19.90
C ARG A 153 0.08 -14.06 19.28
N ILE A 154 -0.25 -13.07 20.11
CA ILE A 154 -0.35 -11.68 19.68
C ILE A 154 0.97 -11.21 19.04
N GLY A 155 2.10 -11.48 19.70
CA GLY A 155 3.42 -11.15 19.20
C GLY A 155 3.73 -11.80 17.85
N LEU A 156 3.36 -13.07 17.67
CA LEU A 156 3.53 -13.81 16.41
C LEU A 156 2.79 -13.12 15.25
N HIS A 157 1.47 -12.93 15.37
CA HIS A 157 0.70 -12.30 14.30
C HIS A 157 1.17 -10.87 14.03
N ARG A 158 1.55 -10.13 15.08
CA ARG A 158 2.16 -8.81 14.95
C ARG A 158 3.45 -8.85 14.11
N THR A 159 4.34 -9.81 14.37
CA THR A 159 5.58 -9.96 13.57
C THR A 159 5.28 -10.27 12.12
N ARG A 160 4.27 -11.10 11.81
CA ARG A 160 3.89 -11.44 10.44
C ARG A 160 3.32 -10.25 9.69
N VAL A 161 2.43 -9.48 10.34
CA VAL A 161 1.90 -8.23 9.78
C VAL A 161 3.03 -7.24 9.50
N GLU A 162 3.94 -7.02 10.45
CA GLU A 162 5.09 -6.13 10.23
C GLU A 162 6.04 -6.63 9.13
N LYS A 163 6.28 -7.94 9.05
CA LYS A 163 7.13 -8.57 8.02
C LYS A 163 6.65 -8.25 6.60
N TYR A 164 5.34 -8.28 6.35
CA TYR A 164 4.79 -8.03 5.01
C TYR A 164 4.62 -6.54 4.68
N ILE A 165 4.53 -5.68 5.70
CA ILE A 165 4.26 -4.24 5.53
C ILE A 165 5.56 -3.41 5.55
N ARG A 166 6.59 -3.86 6.28
CA ARG A 166 7.83 -3.08 6.51
C ARG A 166 8.96 -3.36 5.53
N THR A 167 8.76 -4.23 4.55
CA THR A 167 9.70 -4.51 3.46
C THR A 167 9.70 -3.42 2.40
N ASP A 168 10.80 -3.35 1.63
CA ASP A 168 10.93 -2.44 0.48
C ASP A 168 9.90 -2.76 -0.62
N THR A 169 9.53 -4.03 -0.74
CA THR A 169 8.43 -4.52 -1.58
C THR A 169 7.34 -5.10 -0.66
N PRO A 170 6.33 -4.29 -0.26
CA PRO A 170 5.30 -4.76 0.64
C PRO A 170 4.34 -5.72 -0.07
N ASP A 171 4.12 -6.90 0.52
CA ASP A 171 3.10 -7.85 0.07
C ASP A 171 1.80 -7.57 0.84
N VAL A 172 1.05 -6.61 0.32
CA VAL A 172 -0.10 -6.03 1.02
C VAL A 172 -1.27 -7.02 1.12
N ILE A 173 -1.40 -7.95 0.16
CA ILE A 173 -2.45 -8.97 0.17
C ILE A 173 -2.20 -9.94 1.32
N LYS A 174 -0.98 -10.46 1.47
CA LYS A 174 -0.62 -11.32 2.60
C LYS A 174 -0.64 -10.56 3.92
N GLY A 175 -0.15 -9.32 3.94
CA GLY A 175 -0.18 -8.46 5.11
C GLY A 175 -1.60 -8.23 5.64
N MET A 176 -2.57 -8.03 4.74
CA MET A 176 -3.99 -7.89 5.11
C MET A 176 -4.60 -9.21 5.59
N ALA A 177 -4.24 -10.35 4.98
CA ALA A 177 -4.71 -11.66 5.43
C ALA A 177 -4.26 -11.95 6.87
N GLU A 178 -2.98 -11.75 7.17
CA GLU A 178 -2.43 -11.91 8.53
C GLU A 178 -3.02 -10.91 9.53
N PHE A 179 -3.39 -9.70 9.07
CA PHE A 179 -4.09 -8.72 9.91
C PHE A 179 -5.51 -9.21 10.26
N ARG A 180 -6.24 -9.81 9.31
CA ARG A 180 -7.55 -10.41 9.60
C ARG A 180 -7.43 -11.60 10.55
N GLU A 181 -6.40 -12.43 10.38
CA GLU A 181 -6.10 -13.53 11.31
C GLU A 181 -5.82 -12.99 12.72
N LEU A 182 -4.99 -11.94 12.84
CA LEU A 182 -4.74 -11.24 14.10
C LEU A 182 -6.05 -10.78 14.77
N GLU A 183 -6.95 -10.14 14.02
CA GLU A 183 -8.24 -9.70 14.56
C GLU A 183 -9.13 -10.88 14.97
N SER A 184 -9.18 -11.95 14.17
CA SER A 184 -10.05 -13.09 14.46
C SER A 184 -9.57 -13.95 15.64
N GLU A 185 -8.26 -14.20 15.76
CA GLU A 185 -7.71 -15.10 16.78
C GLU A 185 -7.34 -14.36 18.07
N CYS A 186 -6.90 -13.10 17.97
CA CYS A 186 -6.38 -12.38 19.14
C CYS A 186 -7.37 -11.44 19.81
N ARG A 187 -8.56 -11.18 19.23
CA ARG A 187 -9.54 -10.24 19.79
C ARG A 187 -10.01 -10.59 21.21
N GLU A 188 -10.16 -11.88 21.50
CA GLU A 188 -10.60 -12.38 22.81
C GLU A 188 -9.43 -12.58 23.79
N LEU A 189 -8.19 -12.38 23.36
CA LEU A 189 -7.01 -12.59 24.19
C LEU A 189 -6.75 -11.38 25.12
N PRO A 190 -6.30 -11.62 26.37
CA PRO A 190 -5.90 -10.55 27.27
C PRO A 190 -4.73 -9.74 26.68
N GLY A 191 -4.81 -8.42 26.74
CA GLY A 191 -3.81 -7.49 26.19
C GLY A 191 -4.09 -6.99 24.76
N PHE A 192 -5.07 -7.52 24.04
CA PHE A 192 -5.43 -7.04 22.71
C PHE A 192 -5.96 -5.59 22.70
N SER A 193 -6.68 -5.19 23.76
CA SER A 193 -7.20 -3.83 23.91
C SER A 193 -6.11 -2.75 23.98
N GLU A 194 -4.89 -3.11 24.39
CA GLU A 194 -3.75 -2.18 24.46
C GLU A 194 -3.12 -1.93 23.08
N LEU A 195 -3.40 -2.80 22.11
CA LEU A 195 -2.81 -2.74 20.76
C LEU A 195 -3.55 -1.80 19.82
N GLN A 196 -4.60 -1.12 20.27
CA GLN A 196 -5.43 -0.25 19.43
C GLN A 196 -4.61 0.78 18.63
N ASP A 197 -3.61 1.43 19.25
CA ASP A 197 -2.73 2.36 18.53
C ASP A 197 -1.85 1.65 17.49
N THR A 198 -1.43 0.42 17.78
CA THR A 198 -0.61 -0.37 16.85
C THR A 198 -1.45 -0.83 15.65
N LEU A 199 -2.68 -1.28 15.89
CA LEU A 199 -3.64 -1.65 14.84
C LEU A 199 -3.94 -0.44 13.93
N ARG A 200 -4.18 0.73 14.52
CA ARG A 200 -4.35 1.99 13.79
C ARG A 200 -3.17 2.29 12.86
N ARG A 201 -1.93 2.14 13.35
CA ARG A 201 -0.72 2.34 12.54
C ARG A 201 -0.60 1.32 11.41
N TYR A 202 -0.98 0.07 11.64
CA TYR A 202 -0.99 -0.96 10.60
C TYR A 202 -2.03 -0.68 9.53
N THR A 203 -3.26 -0.32 9.90
CA THR A 203 -4.32 -0.02 8.93
C THR A 203 -4.02 1.23 8.10
N ASP A 204 -3.43 2.27 8.71
CA ASP A 204 -2.98 3.47 7.98
C ASP A 204 -1.87 3.12 6.97
N ARG A 205 -0.86 2.36 7.42
CA ARG A 205 0.24 1.95 6.56
C ARG A 205 -0.20 0.97 5.47
N LEU A 206 -1.10 0.03 5.78
CA LEU A 206 -1.69 -0.88 4.81
C LEU A 206 -2.47 -0.11 3.75
N SER A 207 -3.33 0.84 4.15
CA SER A 207 -4.08 1.67 3.21
C SER A 207 -3.16 2.41 2.24
N TYR A 208 -2.10 3.03 2.77
CA TYR A 208 -1.10 3.74 1.96
C TYR A 208 -0.28 2.81 1.06
N ALA A 209 0.29 1.73 1.62
CA ALA A 209 1.13 0.79 0.87
C ALA A 209 0.31 0.06 -0.20
N ALA A 210 -0.92 -0.34 0.11
CA ALA A 210 -1.85 -0.95 -0.82
C ALA A 210 -2.14 -0.04 -2.02
N ALA A 211 -2.37 1.25 -1.78
CA ALA A 211 -2.60 2.21 -2.86
C ALA A 211 -1.37 2.34 -3.79
N ILE A 212 -0.16 2.38 -3.22
CA ILE A 212 1.09 2.42 -4.01
C ILE A 212 1.28 1.13 -4.81
N VAL A 213 1.09 -0.03 -4.17
CA VAL A 213 1.22 -1.33 -4.84
C VAL A 213 0.17 -1.45 -5.94
N ALA A 214 -1.06 -0.99 -5.71
CA ALA A 214 -2.12 -0.94 -6.72
C ALA A 214 -1.75 -0.04 -7.90
N GLU A 215 -1.12 1.11 -7.66
CA GLU A 215 -0.62 2.00 -8.71
C GLU A 215 0.50 1.33 -9.55
N LEU A 216 1.49 0.75 -8.88
CA LEU A 216 2.67 0.15 -9.51
C LEU A 216 2.36 -1.14 -10.27
N THR A 217 1.59 -2.04 -9.63
CA THR A 217 1.22 -3.33 -10.22
C THR A 217 -0.03 -3.25 -11.09
N GLN A 218 -0.77 -2.14 -11.00
CA GLN A 218 -2.05 -1.94 -11.67
C GLN A 218 -3.02 -3.09 -11.40
N SER A 219 -3.10 -3.52 -10.13
CA SER A 219 -3.94 -4.63 -9.67
C SER A 219 -5.16 -4.12 -8.90
N GLU A 220 -6.33 -4.65 -9.26
CA GLU A 220 -7.59 -4.32 -8.59
C GLU A 220 -7.63 -4.88 -7.16
N GLU A 221 -7.06 -6.07 -6.94
CA GLU A 221 -7.00 -6.70 -5.63
C GLU A 221 -6.30 -5.81 -4.60
N ALA A 222 -5.13 -5.24 -4.93
CA ALA A 222 -4.43 -4.33 -4.02
C ALA A 222 -5.24 -3.05 -3.74
N LEU A 223 -6.02 -2.55 -4.70
CA LEU A 223 -6.90 -1.41 -4.48
C LEU A 223 -8.04 -1.75 -3.50
N THR A 224 -8.63 -2.94 -3.61
CA THR A 224 -9.66 -3.39 -2.65
C THR A 224 -9.10 -3.48 -1.23
N VAL A 225 -7.87 -4.00 -1.07
CA VAL A 225 -7.17 -4.03 0.22
C VAL A 225 -6.94 -2.62 0.77
N SER A 226 -6.59 -1.65 -0.09
CA SER A 226 -6.41 -0.25 0.34
C SER A 226 -7.69 0.35 0.93
N ARG A 227 -8.83 0.11 0.26
CA ARG A 227 -10.15 0.61 0.69
C ARG A 227 -10.59 -0.04 2.00
N GLU A 228 -10.43 -1.36 2.10
CA GLU A 228 -10.76 -2.08 3.33
C GLU A 228 -9.88 -1.65 4.51
N ALA A 229 -8.58 -1.46 4.29
CA ALA A 229 -7.68 -0.96 5.31
C ALA A 229 -8.05 0.46 5.79
N LEU A 230 -8.59 1.31 4.91
CA LEU A 230 -9.11 2.63 5.27
C LEU A 230 -10.37 2.52 6.14
N ASP A 231 -11.28 1.60 5.81
CA ASP A 231 -12.48 1.35 6.62
C ASP A 231 -12.12 0.79 8.00
N LEU A 232 -11.12 -0.09 8.08
CA LEU A 232 -10.58 -0.58 9.35
C LEU A 232 -9.91 0.54 10.15
N LEU A 233 -9.15 1.43 9.49
CA LEU A 233 -8.55 2.59 10.15
C LEU A 233 -9.60 3.47 10.83
N LYS A 234 -10.76 3.68 10.18
CA LYS A 234 -11.89 4.41 10.76
C LYS A 234 -12.47 3.72 11.99
N ARG A 235 -12.55 2.38 11.99
CA ARG A 235 -13.03 1.59 13.13
C ARG A 235 -12.09 1.66 14.34
N TYR A 236 -10.78 1.63 14.09
CA TYR A 236 -9.75 1.65 15.14
C TYR A 236 -9.35 3.05 15.62
N THR A 237 -9.99 4.11 15.10
CA THR A 237 -9.73 5.50 15.52
C THR A 237 -10.97 6.08 16.19
N PRO A 238 -11.10 6.00 17.53
CA PRO A 238 -12.31 6.42 18.24
C PRO A 238 -12.59 7.93 18.11
N ASP A 239 -11.53 8.75 18.02
CA ASP A 239 -11.64 10.21 17.82
C ASP A 239 -11.86 10.61 16.34
N GLY A 240 -11.97 9.62 15.45
CA GLY A 240 -12.01 9.81 14.01
C GLY A 240 -10.64 10.04 13.38
N VAL A 241 -10.49 9.62 12.12
CA VAL A 241 -9.28 9.89 11.33
C VAL A 241 -9.25 11.38 10.98
N PRO A 242 -8.12 12.09 11.15
CA PRO A 242 -8.01 13.47 10.71
C PRO A 242 -8.38 13.61 9.23
N GLN A 243 -9.27 14.54 8.90
CA GLN A 243 -9.82 14.70 7.55
C GLN A 243 -8.73 14.86 6.48
N SER A 244 -7.64 15.56 6.79
CA SER A 244 -6.49 15.73 5.88
C SER A 244 -5.80 14.41 5.56
N ARG A 245 -5.70 13.48 6.52
CA ARG A 245 -5.10 12.16 6.31
C ARG A 245 -6.02 11.27 5.51
N GLU A 246 -7.32 11.29 5.79
CA GLU A 246 -8.30 10.53 5.03
C GLU A 246 -8.33 10.97 3.56
N GLN A 247 -8.41 12.28 3.31
CA GLN A 247 -8.35 12.83 1.94
C GLN A 247 -7.08 12.41 1.20
N PHE A 248 -5.93 12.46 1.88
CA PHE A 248 -4.67 12.00 1.29
C PHE A 248 -4.70 10.52 0.87
N LEU A 249 -5.27 9.64 1.68
CA LEU A 249 -5.38 8.22 1.36
C LEU A 249 -6.37 7.98 0.21
N VAL A 250 -7.51 8.68 0.21
CA VAL A 250 -8.50 8.62 -0.88
C VAL A 250 -7.93 9.15 -2.20
N ASP A 251 -7.19 10.25 -2.18
CA ASP A 251 -6.52 10.78 -3.37
C ASP A 251 -5.51 9.78 -3.93
N ARG A 252 -4.77 9.07 -3.07
CA ARG A 252 -3.87 7.99 -3.49
C ARG A 252 -4.62 6.82 -4.11
N GLN A 253 -5.74 6.41 -3.54
CA GLN A 253 -6.61 5.39 -4.14
C GLN A 253 -7.13 5.82 -5.51
N ARG A 254 -7.52 7.09 -5.67
CA ARG A 254 -7.97 7.65 -6.96
C ARG A 254 -6.87 7.65 -8.03
N ILE A 255 -5.62 7.92 -7.65
CA ILE A 255 -4.48 7.82 -8.57
C ILE A 255 -4.29 6.37 -9.03
N ALA A 256 -4.33 5.41 -8.10
CA ALA A 256 -4.23 3.99 -8.40
C ALA A 256 -5.39 3.50 -9.30
N GLU A 257 -6.62 3.92 -9.02
CA GLU A 257 -7.80 3.68 -9.87
C GLU A 257 -7.58 4.18 -11.30
N GLY A 258 -7.06 5.40 -11.45
CA GLY A 258 -6.73 5.95 -12.76
C GLY A 258 -5.67 5.13 -13.51
N ALA A 259 -4.69 4.55 -12.80
CA ALA A 259 -3.68 3.68 -13.39
C ALA A 259 -4.29 2.33 -13.84
N ILE A 260 -5.14 1.72 -13.02
CA ILE A 260 -5.84 0.46 -13.34
C ILE A 260 -6.80 0.67 -14.52
N ALA A 261 -7.63 1.71 -14.49
CA ALA A 261 -8.55 2.03 -15.56
C ALA A 261 -7.83 2.27 -16.89
N ARG A 262 -6.64 2.89 -16.86
CA ARG A 262 -5.80 3.09 -18.04
C ARG A 262 -5.34 1.75 -18.62
N LYS A 263 -4.84 0.82 -17.79
CA LYS A 263 -4.43 -0.52 -18.24
C LYS A 263 -5.59 -1.30 -18.85
N LEU A 264 -6.74 -1.32 -18.17
CA LEU A 264 -7.93 -2.03 -18.65
C LEU A 264 -8.45 -1.44 -19.97
N THR A 265 -8.54 -0.12 -20.06
CA THR A 265 -8.97 0.55 -21.30
C THR A 265 -7.98 0.28 -22.42
N PHE A 266 -6.68 0.30 -22.14
CA PHE A 266 -5.65 0.01 -23.13
C PHE A 266 -5.75 -1.44 -23.67
N GLN A 267 -5.95 -2.42 -22.79
CA GLN A 267 -6.14 -3.82 -23.18
C GLN A 267 -7.40 -3.99 -24.03
N ALA A 268 -8.53 -3.44 -23.57
CA ALA A 268 -9.80 -3.50 -24.31
C ALA A 268 -9.71 -2.82 -25.69
N THR A 269 -9.04 -1.66 -25.77
CA THR A 269 -8.82 -0.96 -27.04
C THR A 269 -7.92 -1.76 -27.98
N THR A 270 -6.89 -2.43 -27.46
CA THR A 270 -6.00 -3.28 -28.25
C THR A 270 -6.77 -4.44 -28.89
N GLU A 271 -7.62 -5.10 -28.11
CA GLU A 271 -8.49 -6.18 -28.61
C GLU A 271 -9.51 -5.67 -29.64
N LYS A 272 -10.12 -4.50 -29.39
CA LYS A 272 -11.06 -3.86 -30.32
C LYS A 272 -10.39 -3.50 -31.65
N ILE A 273 -9.18 -2.93 -31.62
CA ILE A 273 -8.41 -2.61 -32.83
C ILE A 273 -8.06 -3.89 -33.59
N ALA A 274 -7.62 -4.96 -32.90
CA ALA A 274 -7.34 -6.24 -33.54
C ALA A 274 -8.58 -6.82 -34.26
N ALA A 275 -9.76 -6.73 -33.64
CA ALA A 275 -11.02 -7.15 -34.26
C ALA A 275 -11.40 -6.30 -35.49
N LEU A 276 -11.22 -4.97 -35.43
CA LEU A 276 -11.47 -4.07 -36.55
C LEU A 276 -10.52 -4.32 -37.73
N LEU A 277 -9.25 -4.61 -37.44
CA LEU A 277 -8.27 -4.96 -38.46
C LEU A 277 -8.58 -6.30 -39.15
N ALA A 278 -9.10 -7.27 -38.40
CA ALA A 278 -9.58 -8.53 -38.97
C ALA A 278 -10.81 -8.32 -39.88
N ALA A 279 -11.68 -7.36 -39.55
CA ALA A 279 -12.81 -6.97 -40.39
C ALA A 279 -12.44 -6.09 -41.60
N GLY A 280 -11.20 -5.58 -41.65
CA GLY A 280 -10.72 -4.68 -42.72
C GLY A 280 -11.17 -3.22 -42.57
N ASP A 281 -11.77 -2.85 -41.43
CA ASP A 281 -12.22 -1.48 -41.16
C ASP A 281 -11.09 -0.67 -40.48
N THR A 282 -10.17 -0.16 -41.30
CA THR A 282 -9.02 0.64 -40.84
C THR A 282 -9.43 2.03 -40.36
N ALA A 283 -10.49 2.63 -40.91
CA ALA A 283 -10.96 3.96 -40.51
C ALA A 283 -11.48 3.96 -39.07
N SER A 284 -12.32 2.99 -38.70
CA SER A 284 -12.81 2.83 -37.33
C SER A 284 -11.68 2.48 -36.35
N ALA A 285 -10.64 1.76 -36.81
CA ALA A 285 -9.47 1.46 -35.99
C ALA A 285 -8.67 2.73 -35.64
N ILE A 286 -8.49 3.66 -36.59
CA ILE A 286 -7.86 4.96 -36.35
C ILE A 286 -8.68 5.79 -35.36
N ALA A 287 -10.01 5.84 -35.55
CA ALA A 287 -10.90 6.58 -34.65
C ALA A 287 -10.83 6.04 -33.21
N THR A 288 -10.80 4.71 -33.03
CA THR A 288 -10.68 4.07 -31.72
C THR A 288 -9.33 4.38 -31.05
N ARG A 289 -8.23 4.43 -31.83
CA ARG A 289 -6.92 4.88 -31.33
C ARG A 289 -6.96 6.34 -30.88
N GLU A 290 -7.60 7.21 -31.65
CA GLU A 290 -7.69 8.64 -31.32
C GLU A 290 -8.50 8.87 -30.03
N GLU A 291 -9.60 8.13 -29.85
CA GLU A 291 -10.38 8.14 -28.60
C GLU A 291 -9.53 7.73 -27.38
N LEU A 292 -8.66 6.73 -27.54
CA LEU A 292 -7.72 6.31 -26.48
C LEU A 292 -6.74 7.44 -26.13
N ILE A 293 -6.20 8.15 -27.12
CA ILE A 293 -5.26 9.26 -26.93
C ILE A 293 -5.96 10.48 -26.30
N GLN A 294 -7.17 10.79 -26.72
CA GLN A 294 -7.98 11.87 -26.12
C GLN A 294 -8.24 11.60 -24.64
N ARG A 295 -8.53 10.35 -24.28
CA ARG A 295 -8.77 9.94 -22.88
C ARG A 295 -7.48 9.89 -22.05
N PHE A 296 -6.36 9.51 -22.66
CA PHE A 296 -5.06 9.40 -21.99
C PHE A 296 -3.94 10.03 -22.83
N PRO A 297 -3.75 11.37 -22.77
CA PRO A 297 -2.78 12.08 -23.60
C PRO A 297 -1.33 11.59 -23.46
N THR A 298 -0.97 11.04 -22.29
CA THR A 298 0.36 10.47 -22.03
C THR A 298 0.69 9.27 -22.92
N LEU A 299 -0.33 8.58 -23.47
CA LEU A 299 -0.14 7.40 -24.32
C LEU A 299 0.18 7.74 -25.78
N ALA A 300 0.11 9.02 -26.18
CA ALA A 300 0.39 9.44 -27.56
C ALA A 300 1.80 9.06 -28.04
N GLU A 301 2.77 9.16 -27.12
CA GLU A 301 4.19 8.88 -27.38
C GLU A 301 4.59 7.43 -27.05
N ASP A 302 3.64 6.62 -26.57
CA ASP A 302 3.89 5.24 -26.18
C ASP A 302 4.27 4.38 -27.41
N LYS A 303 5.26 3.50 -27.23
CA LYS A 303 5.75 2.59 -28.26
C LYS A 303 4.64 1.68 -28.77
N ASP A 304 3.75 1.19 -27.89
CA ASP A 304 2.72 0.24 -28.27
C ASP A 304 1.59 0.91 -29.06
N VAL A 305 1.21 2.16 -28.72
CA VAL A 305 0.22 2.94 -29.49
C VAL A 305 0.76 3.32 -30.87
N ARG A 306 2.06 3.62 -30.97
CA ARG A 306 2.73 3.84 -32.27
C ARG A 306 2.76 2.57 -33.11
N LYS A 307 2.99 1.41 -32.48
CA LYS A 307 2.92 0.12 -33.15
C LYS A 307 1.52 -0.14 -33.71
N MET A 308 0.46 0.10 -32.92
CA MET A 308 -0.92 -0.02 -33.41
C MET A 308 -1.18 0.84 -34.65
N LEU A 309 -0.69 2.07 -34.69
CA LEU A 309 -0.82 2.93 -35.88
C LEU A 309 -0.13 2.33 -37.10
N ASN A 310 1.10 1.83 -36.93
CA ASN A 310 1.83 1.19 -38.03
C ASN A 310 1.12 -0.07 -38.55
N ASP A 311 0.55 -0.86 -37.65
CA ASP A 311 -0.21 -2.07 -38.01
C ASP A 311 -1.47 -1.69 -38.82
N ILE A 312 -2.19 -0.64 -38.40
CA ILE A 312 -3.35 -0.11 -39.12
C ILE A 312 -2.95 0.40 -40.53
N LEU A 313 -1.89 1.21 -40.62
CA LEU A 313 -1.42 1.75 -41.90
C LEU A 313 -0.92 0.65 -42.84
N THR A 314 -0.30 -0.40 -42.31
CA THR A 314 0.14 -1.54 -43.10
C THR A 314 -1.05 -2.28 -43.67
N ARG A 315 -2.10 -2.50 -42.86
CA ARG A 315 -3.33 -3.13 -43.32
C ARG A 315 -4.05 -2.30 -44.37
N GLU A 316 -4.07 -0.98 -44.22
CA GLU A 316 -4.67 -0.08 -45.20
C GLU A 316 -3.93 -0.17 -46.54
N LYS A 317 -2.59 -0.20 -46.53
CA LYS A 317 -1.80 -0.40 -47.76
C LYS A 317 -2.09 -1.73 -48.46
N GLU A 318 -2.34 -2.80 -47.71
CA GLU A 318 -2.73 -4.09 -48.29
C GLU A 318 -4.12 -4.07 -48.93
N LEU A 319 -5.04 -3.27 -48.39
CA LEU A 319 -6.40 -3.14 -48.92
C LEU A 319 -6.49 -2.23 -50.15
N VAL A 320 -5.53 -1.31 -50.32
CA VAL A 320 -5.46 -0.43 -51.49
C VAL A 320 -4.93 -1.23 -52.70
N VAL A 321 -5.86 -1.75 -53.49
CA VAL A 321 -5.55 -2.37 -54.78
C VAL A 321 -5.26 -1.27 -55.80
N ARG A 322 -3.99 -1.16 -56.22
CA ARG A 322 -3.60 -0.28 -57.31
C ARG A 322 -4.18 -0.83 -58.62
N THR A 323 -5.22 -0.18 -59.12
CA THR A 323 -5.78 -0.49 -60.43
C THR A 323 -4.92 0.18 -61.48
N ASP A 324 -4.18 -0.61 -62.25
CA ASP A 324 -3.41 -0.11 -63.38
C ASP A 324 -4.38 0.10 -64.55
N LEU A 325 -4.70 1.36 -64.85
CA LEU A 325 -5.67 1.72 -65.89
C LEU A 325 -5.11 1.50 -67.31
N GLY A 326 -3.91 0.94 -67.46
CA GLY A 326 -3.26 0.70 -68.76
C GLY A 326 -3.05 1.97 -69.57
N ARG A 327 -3.08 3.12 -68.90
CA ARG A 327 -2.96 4.44 -69.50
C ARG A 327 -1.68 5.06 -68.97
N ASP A 328 -0.73 5.29 -69.87
CA ASP A 328 0.49 6.00 -69.53
C ASP A 328 0.12 7.34 -68.88
N ALA A 329 0.76 7.64 -67.75
CA ALA A 329 0.64 8.95 -67.13
C ALA A 329 1.07 9.99 -68.17
N VAL A 330 0.16 10.89 -68.55
CA VAL A 330 0.47 11.93 -69.54
C VAL A 330 1.68 12.69 -69.02
N ALA A 331 2.81 12.51 -69.71
CA ALA A 331 4.05 13.19 -69.39
C ALA A 331 3.82 14.68 -69.62
N ALA A 332 4.03 15.47 -68.56
CA ALA A 332 4.16 16.93 -68.55
C ALA A 332 3.37 17.67 -69.65
N ASP A 333 2.20 18.16 -69.24
CA ASP A 333 1.34 19.14 -69.94
C ASP A 333 2.14 20.03 -70.92
N PRO A 334 2.11 19.75 -72.24
CA PRO A 334 2.89 20.49 -73.21
C PRO A 334 2.27 21.88 -73.34
N ALA A 335 2.86 22.83 -72.62
CA ALA A 335 2.37 24.19 -72.50
C ALA A 335 0.90 24.25 -72.07
N ARG A 336 0.67 24.29 -70.75
CA ARG A 336 -0.37 25.18 -70.24
C ARG A 336 -0.01 26.57 -70.76
N GLU A 337 -0.53 26.96 -71.92
CA GLU A 337 -0.92 28.34 -72.13
C GLU A 337 -1.71 28.67 -70.87
N GLN A 338 -1.08 29.42 -69.97
CA GLN A 338 -1.75 29.93 -68.79
C GLN A 338 -2.87 30.77 -69.35
N LEU A 339 -4.06 30.17 -69.44
CA LEU A 339 -5.26 30.88 -69.76
C LEU A 339 -5.30 32.06 -68.79
N PRO A 340 -5.56 33.27 -69.28
CA PRO A 340 -5.55 34.46 -68.44
C PRO A 340 -6.50 34.23 -67.26
N ALA A 341 -5.91 34.03 -66.07
CA ALA A 341 -6.64 33.69 -64.87
C ALA A 341 -7.17 34.98 -64.26
N LEU A 342 -8.49 35.16 -64.30
CA LEU A 342 -9.16 36.27 -63.63
C LEU A 342 -9.66 35.79 -62.27
N THR A 343 -9.29 36.49 -61.20
CA THR A 343 -9.90 36.25 -59.88
C THR A 343 -11.17 37.09 -59.77
N LEU A 344 -12.32 36.43 -59.70
CA LEU A 344 -13.60 37.10 -59.48
C LEU A 344 -13.72 37.53 -58.02
N ALA A 345 -13.94 38.82 -57.77
CA ALA A 345 -14.22 39.36 -56.44
C ALA A 345 -15.71 39.70 -56.32
N LEU A 346 -16.46 38.92 -55.54
CA LEU A 346 -17.88 39.18 -55.30
C LEU A 346 -18.05 40.46 -54.45
N ARG A 347 -18.68 41.48 -55.02
CA ARG A 347 -19.05 42.72 -54.30
C ARG A 347 -20.55 42.68 -53.99
N THR A 348 -20.91 42.34 -52.76
CA THR A 348 -22.32 42.20 -52.33
C THR A 348 -23.04 43.51 -52.04
N GLN A 349 -22.33 44.65 -52.02
CA GLN A 349 -22.88 45.98 -51.67
C GLN A 349 -22.75 47.03 -52.78
N ALA A 350 -22.22 46.66 -53.95
CA ALA A 350 -22.10 47.58 -55.07
C ALA A 350 -23.28 47.35 -56.03
N ALA A 351 -24.27 48.23 -56.02
CA ALA A 351 -25.21 48.35 -57.12
C ALA A 351 -24.45 49.02 -58.28
N SER A 352 -24.30 48.31 -59.41
CA SER A 352 -23.80 48.95 -60.62
C SER A 352 -24.99 49.61 -61.32
N ASP A 353 -24.90 50.90 -61.65
CA ASP A 353 -25.90 51.61 -62.47
C ASP A 353 -25.80 51.22 -63.96
N LEU A 354 -24.94 50.25 -64.30
CA LEU A 354 -24.75 49.73 -65.66
C LEU A 354 -25.95 48.86 -66.04
N THR A 355 -26.57 49.20 -67.16
CA THR A 355 -27.61 48.39 -67.77
C THR A 355 -26.95 47.38 -68.73
N SER A 356 -27.29 46.10 -68.60
CA SER A 356 -26.79 45.03 -69.47
C SER A 356 -26.97 45.37 -70.95
N GLN A 357 -25.89 45.32 -71.73
CA GLN A 357 -25.94 45.42 -73.20
C GLN A 357 -25.97 44.03 -73.85
N SER A 358 -26.37 42.99 -73.11
CA SER A 358 -26.43 41.60 -73.59
C SER A 358 -25.10 41.08 -74.15
N ARG A 359 -23.99 41.51 -73.54
CA ARG A 359 -22.65 40.99 -73.82
C ARG A 359 -22.30 39.99 -72.74
N PHE A 360 -21.99 38.76 -73.14
CA PHE A 360 -21.73 37.68 -72.20
C PHE A 360 -20.28 37.24 -72.30
N LEU A 361 -19.70 36.89 -71.15
CA LEU A 361 -18.36 36.36 -71.05
C LEU A 361 -18.44 35.00 -70.34
N VAL A 362 -17.98 33.96 -71.01
CA VAL A 362 -17.92 32.62 -70.45
C VAL A 362 -16.60 32.43 -69.72
N THR A 363 -16.68 32.07 -68.44
CA THR A 363 -15.54 31.76 -67.58
C THR A 363 -15.62 30.30 -67.14
N PHE A 364 -14.48 29.72 -66.75
CA PHE A 364 -14.41 28.33 -66.30
C PHE A 364 -13.62 28.23 -65.00
N GLY A 365 -14.11 27.39 -64.09
CA GLY A 365 -13.47 27.02 -62.83
C GLY A 365 -12.89 25.62 -62.90
N ARG A 366 -12.66 25.02 -61.73
CA ARG A 366 -12.07 23.68 -61.61
C ARG A 366 -12.98 22.57 -62.17
N ASP A 367 -14.29 22.72 -62.04
CA ASP A 367 -15.29 21.70 -62.33
C ASP A 367 -16.50 22.22 -63.13
N SER A 368 -16.58 23.53 -63.37
CA SER A 368 -17.79 24.18 -63.88
C SER A 368 -17.50 25.39 -64.75
N CYS A 369 -18.35 25.60 -65.75
CA CYS A 369 -18.38 26.77 -66.63
C CYS A 369 -19.52 27.70 -66.21
N TRP A 370 -19.28 29.00 -66.35
CA TRP A 370 -20.19 30.07 -65.97
C TRP A 370 -20.29 31.06 -67.12
N SER A 371 -21.49 31.56 -67.39
CA SER A 371 -21.64 32.78 -68.18
C SER A 371 -21.94 33.95 -67.25
N VAL A 372 -21.24 35.05 -67.46
CA VAL A 372 -21.36 36.28 -66.69
C VAL A 372 -21.66 37.42 -67.65
N ASP A 373 -22.56 38.30 -67.26
CA ASP A 373 -22.80 39.55 -67.98
C ASP A 373 -21.55 40.44 -67.91
N ALA A 374 -21.04 40.86 -69.06
CA ALA A 374 -19.82 41.66 -69.14
C ALA A 374 -20.01 43.08 -68.56
N ASP A 375 -21.24 43.58 -68.53
CA ASP A 375 -21.56 44.94 -68.07
C ASP A 375 -21.94 44.98 -66.58
N THR A 376 -22.78 44.05 -66.13
CA THR A 376 -23.24 44.02 -64.71
C THR A 376 -22.42 43.09 -63.82
N GLY A 377 -21.71 42.12 -64.40
CA GLY A 377 -20.99 41.08 -63.65
C GLY A 377 -21.91 40.01 -63.06
N ASP A 378 -23.20 39.99 -63.41
CA ASP A 378 -24.15 39.02 -62.88
C ASP A 378 -23.98 37.65 -63.56
N PRO A 379 -23.93 36.55 -62.80
CA PRO A 379 -23.90 35.21 -63.38
C PRO A 379 -25.26 34.88 -64.01
N ARG A 380 -25.26 34.52 -65.30
CA ARG A 380 -26.46 34.10 -66.04
C ARG A 380 -26.78 32.64 -65.81
N TRP A 381 -25.79 31.77 -66.01
CA TRP A 381 -25.93 30.33 -65.88
C TRP A 381 -24.63 29.68 -65.41
N ARG A 382 -24.76 28.48 -64.87
CA ARG A 382 -23.65 27.60 -64.46
C ARG A 382 -23.88 26.20 -65.00
N ARG A 383 -22.86 25.59 -65.59
CA ARG A 383 -22.85 24.18 -66.01
C ARG A 383 -21.68 23.44 -65.39
N VAL A 384 -21.95 22.26 -64.84
CA VAL A 384 -20.91 21.35 -64.33
C VAL A 384 -20.38 20.53 -65.50
N VAL A 385 -19.09 20.67 -65.79
CA VAL A 385 -18.38 19.99 -66.89
C VAL A 385 -17.46 18.90 -66.33
N GLY A 386 -17.19 18.96 -65.02
CA GLY A 386 -16.33 18.04 -64.26
C GLY A 386 -14.85 18.39 -64.38
N THR A 387 -14.00 17.55 -63.80
CA THR A 387 -12.57 17.82 -63.64
C THR A 387 -11.75 17.07 -64.68
N ASN A 388 -10.62 17.65 -65.13
CA ASN A 388 -9.68 17.05 -66.09
C ASN A 388 -10.23 16.87 -67.51
N ALA A 389 -10.85 17.93 -68.06
CA ALA A 389 -11.16 17.96 -69.49
C ALA A 389 -9.86 17.84 -70.34
N PRO A 390 -9.89 17.13 -71.49
CA PRO A 390 -8.73 16.91 -72.35
C PRO A 390 -8.19 18.17 -73.03
N PHE A 391 -8.98 19.25 -73.09
CA PHE A 391 -8.56 20.55 -73.60
C PHE A 391 -9.32 21.67 -72.87
N ALA A 392 -8.75 22.88 -72.89
CA ALA A 392 -9.38 24.07 -72.33
C ALA A 392 -10.60 24.50 -73.16
N PRO A 393 -11.64 25.10 -72.56
CA PRO A 393 -12.80 25.59 -73.31
C PRO A 393 -12.39 26.47 -74.50
N LEU A 394 -12.89 26.16 -75.70
CA LEU A 394 -12.54 26.88 -76.93
C LEU A 394 -13.72 27.75 -77.40
N PRO A 395 -13.53 29.05 -77.65
CA PRO A 395 -14.59 29.87 -78.24
C PRO A 395 -14.84 29.42 -79.68
N VAL A 396 -16.10 29.28 -80.06
CA VAL A 396 -16.52 28.86 -81.40
C VAL A 396 -17.52 29.87 -81.95
N GLU A 397 -17.19 30.44 -83.11
CA GLU A 397 -18.08 31.31 -83.87
C GLU A 397 -18.90 30.45 -84.85
N GLY A 398 -20.03 29.92 -84.36
CA GLY A 398 -20.99 29.17 -85.17
C GLY A 398 -22.21 30.01 -85.57
N SER A 399 -23.36 29.35 -85.78
CA SER A 399 -24.67 30.01 -85.94
C SER A 399 -25.11 30.77 -84.67
N ARG A 400 -24.51 30.44 -83.53
CA ARG A 400 -24.60 31.16 -82.25
C ARG A 400 -23.19 31.23 -81.66
N GLN A 401 -22.88 32.31 -80.95
CA GLN A 401 -21.66 32.41 -80.17
C GLN A 401 -21.74 31.45 -78.99
N GLY A 402 -20.68 30.66 -78.79
CA GLY A 402 -20.65 29.61 -77.80
C GLY A 402 -19.24 29.13 -77.49
N VAL A 403 -19.14 28.31 -76.46
CA VAL A 403 -17.88 27.72 -76.02
C VAL A 403 -17.95 26.21 -76.09
N LEU A 404 -16.97 25.62 -76.76
CA LEU A 404 -16.79 24.18 -76.86
C LEU A 404 -16.11 23.65 -75.60
N VAL A 405 -16.78 22.74 -74.90
CA VAL A 405 -16.30 22.11 -73.67
C VAL A 405 -16.41 20.61 -73.78
N TYR A 406 -15.49 19.89 -73.13
CA TYR A 406 -15.61 18.45 -72.98
C TYR A 406 -16.18 18.12 -71.60
N SER A 407 -17.41 17.61 -71.56
CA SER A 407 -18.02 17.18 -70.31
C SER A 407 -17.45 15.83 -69.90
N THR A 408 -16.66 15.83 -68.83
CA THR A 408 -16.12 14.61 -68.21
C THR A 408 -17.19 13.81 -67.46
N GLN A 409 -18.32 14.44 -67.13
CA GLN A 409 -19.46 13.75 -66.52
C GLN A 409 -20.20 12.87 -67.53
N PHE A 410 -20.32 13.32 -68.78
CA PHE A 410 -21.05 12.62 -69.84
C PHE A 410 -20.13 12.00 -70.91
N GLU A 411 -18.82 12.20 -70.79
CA GLU A 411 -17.79 11.78 -71.76
C GLU A 411 -18.09 12.24 -73.19
N GLN A 412 -18.61 13.47 -73.34
CA GLN A 412 -19.07 14.02 -74.61
C GLN A 412 -18.58 15.45 -74.83
N LEU A 413 -18.39 15.79 -76.10
CA LEU A 413 -18.11 17.14 -76.56
C LEU A 413 -19.43 17.93 -76.63
N GLN A 414 -19.50 19.05 -75.92
CA GLN A 414 -20.68 19.91 -75.85
C GLN A 414 -20.32 21.33 -76.27
N MET A 415 -21.20 21.97 -77.04
CA MET A 415 -21.12 23.40 -77.31
C MET A 415 -22.13 24.08 -76.38
N LEU A 416 -21.69 25.00 -75.54
CA LEU A 416 -22.55 25.78 -74.66
C LEU A 416 -22.77 27.16 -75.28
N ALA A 417 -24.02 27.54 -75.53
CA ALA A 417 -24.34 28.91 -75.96
C ALA A 417 -24.02 29.94 -74.87
N GLU A 418 -23.46 31.10 -75.23
CA GLU A 418 -23.02 32.11 -74.25
C GLU A 418 -24.17 32.71 -73.43
N ASP A 419 -25.36 32.83 -74.03
CA ASP A 419 -26.55 33.45 -73.43
C ASP A 419 -27.36 32.50 -72.53
N THR A 420 -27.46 31.23 -72.93
CA THR A 420 -28.43 30.26 -72.39
C THR A 420 -27.76 29.03 -71.75
N GLY A 421 -26.55 28.68 -72.19
CA GLY A 421 -25.82 27.51 -71.70
C GLY A 421 -26.50 26.18 -72.08
N GLU A 422 -27.28 26.19 -73.16
CA GLU A 422 -27.82 25.01 -73.85
C GLU A 422 -26.87 24.48 -74.92
#